data_AF-A0A918E153-F1
#
_entry.id   AF-A0A918E153-F1
#
_cell.length_a   1.000
_cell.length_b   1.000
_cell.length_c   1.000
_cell.angle_alpha   90.00
_cell.angle_beta   90.00
_cell.angle_gamma   90.00
#
_symmetry.space_group_name_H-M   'P 1'
#
loop_
_entity.id
_entity.type
_entity.pdbx_description
1 polymer ?
#
loop_
_entity_poly.entity_id
_entity_poly.type
_entity_poly.pdbx_seq_one_letter_code
_entity_poly.pdbx_strand_id
1 'polypeptide(L)'
;MTKQPPATVTTTRVAPPENPVPRGPANSCNYTSSRPTIRRGSSGAAVQQAQCYLNLSMTGVSMPEDGDFGPVTEAATRRFQRCAGITVDGLIGPQTWSYLIYWADSSTYLC
;
A
#
# COMPACT_ATOMS: atom_id res chain seq x y z
N MET A 1 30.40 32.67 -1.65
CA MET A 1 30.13 31.67 -0.59
C MET A 1 28.76 31.96 0.00
N THR A 2 27.69 31.61 -0.70
CA THR A 2 26.32 31.89 -0.28
C THR A 2 25.82 30.80 0.66
N LYS A 3 25.53 31.21 1.89
CA LYS A 3 24.78 30.46 2.87
C LYS A 3 23.37 30.23 2.32
N GLN A 4 22.92 28.98 2.24
CA GLN A 4 21.53 28.66 1.91
C GLN A 4 20.66 28.89 3.17
N PRO A 5 19.62 29.72 3.11
CA PRO A 5 18.69 29.94 4.23
C PRO A 5 17.77 28.73 4.45
N PRO A 6 17.16 28.56 5.65
CA PRO A 6 16.33 27.42 5.97
C PRO A 6 14.95 27.59 5.31
N ALA A 7 14.57 26.68 4.43
CA ALA A 7 13.23 26.62 3.86
C ALA A 7 12.47 25.44 4.47
N THR A 8 11.49 25.79 5.30
CA THR A 8 10.37 24.97 5.75
C THR A 8 9.76 24.22 4.55
N VAL A 9 10.01 22.93 4.42
CA VAL A 9 9.18 22.07 3.56
C VAL A 9 8.20 21.35 4.47
N THR A 10 7.05 21.98 4.64
CA THR A 10 5.81 21.35 5.07
C THR A 10 5.73 19.96 4.44
N THR A 11 5.78 18.91 5.25
CA THR A 11 5.45 17.55 4.82
C THR A 11 3.96 17.56 4.45
N THR A 12 3.64 17.91 3.21
CA THR A 12 2.30 17.75 2.66
C THR A 12 1.99 16.27 2.70
N ARG A 13 1.19 15.85 3.69
CA ARG A 13 0.55 14.54 3.77
C ARG A 13 -0.25 14.36 2.48
N VAL A 14 0.33 13.65 1.51
CA VAL A 14 -0.29 13.42 0.21
C VAL A 14 -1.50 12.51 0.43
N ALA A 15 -2.68 13.11 0.46
CA ALA A 15 -3.89 12.37 0.21
C ALA A 15 -3.79 11.75 -1.19
N PRO A 16 -4.28 10.53 -1.42
CA PRO A 16 -4.43 9.96 -2.74
C PRO A 16 -5.22 10.97 -3.56
N PRO A 17 -4.98 11.01 -4.87
CA PRO A 17 -5.86 11.76 -5.75
C PRO A 17 -7.31 11.38 -5.40
N GLU A 18 -8.16 12.38 -5.21
CA GLU A 18 -9.58 12.23 -4.86
C GLU A 18 -10.37 11.38 -5.88
N ASN A 19 -9.74 11.03 -7.00
CA ASN A 19 -10.24 10.10 -7.99
C ASN A 19 -9.81 8.65 -7.67
N PRO A 20 -10.76 7.72 -7.47
CA PRO A 20 -10.42 6.32 -7.28
C PRO A 20 -9.73 5.79 -8.53
N VAL A 21 -8.45 5.41 -8.39
CA VAL A 21 -7.72 4.70 -9.43
C VAL A 21 -8.44 3.37 -9.68
N PRO A 22 -9.11 3.16 -10.83
CA PRO A 22 -10.00 2.01 -11.01
C PRO A 22 -9.24 0.67 -11.06
N ARG A 23 -8.00 0.71 -11.57
CA ARG A 23 -7.12 -0.43 -11.77
C ARG A 23 -5.69 -0.04 -11.38
N GLY A 24 -5.08 -0.84 -10.50
CA GLY A 24 -3.63 -0.76 -10.25
C GLY A 24 -2.85 -1.24 -11.48
N PRO A 25 -1.53 -1.48 -11.38
CA PRO A 25 -0.73 -1.92 -12.51
C PRO A 25 -1.31 -3.23 -13.05
N ALA A 26 -2.04 -3.15 -14.16
CA ALA A 26 -2.95 -4.20 -14.62
C ALA A 26 -2.23 -5.48 -15.07
N ASN A 27 -0.90 -5.49 -15.00
CA ASN A 27 -0.05 -6.50 -15.61
C ASN A 27 0.74 -7.31 -14.57
N SER A 28 0.98 -6.76 -13.38
CA SER A 28 1.90 -7.36 -12.39
C SER A 28 1.18 -8.13 -11.29
N CYS A 29 0.05 -7.61 -10.80
CA CYS A 29 -0.76 -8.24 -9.76
C CYS A 29 -2.15 -8.52 -10.33
N ASN A 30 -2.38 -9.72 -10.87
CA ASN A 30 -3.65 -10.11 -11.51
C ASN A 30 -4.25 -11.37 -10.87
N TYR A 31 -4.47 -11.31 -9.56
CA TYR A 31 -5.09 -12.40 -8.80
C TYR A 31 -6.61 -12.26 -8.75
N THR A 32 -7.12 -11.03 -8.54
CA THR A 32 -8.56 -10.74 -8.57
C THR A 32 -8.83 -9.23 -8.63
N SER A 33 -10.01 -8.87 -9.14
CA SER A 33 -10.55 -7.50 -9.02
C SER A 33 -11.38 -7.28 -7.74
N SER A 34 -11.69 -8.34 -6.98
CA SER A 34 -12.43 -8.25 -5.72
C SER A 34 -11.55 -7.68 -4.60
N ARG A 35 -12.05 -6.66 -3.91
CA ARG A 35 -11.31 -5.91 -2.87
C ARG A 35 -12.12 -5.82 -1.56
N PRO A 36 -12.43 -6.97 -0.92
CA PRO A 36 -13.15 -6.98 0.34
C PRO A 36 -12.24 -6.48 1.48
N THR A 37 -12.85 -6.17 2.63
CA THR A 37 -12.07 -5.96 3.85
C THR A 37 -11.43 -7.29 4.29
N ILE A 38 -10.11 -7.36 4.27
CA ILE A 38 -9.32 -8.52 4.71
C ILE A 38 -8.46 -8.18 5.92
N ARG A 39 -8.17 -9.19 6.73
CA ARG A 39 -7.41 -9.08 8.00
C ARG A 39 -6.70 -10.40 8.30
N ARG A 40 -5.92 -10.44 9.38
CA ARG A 40 -5.29 -11.69 9.85
C ARG A 40 -6.29 -12.86 9.87
N GLY A 41 -5.90 -13.98 9.26
CA GLY A 41 -6.73 -15.18 9.12
C GLY A 41 -7.63 -15.20 7.88
N SER A 42 -7.76 -14.10 7.13
CA SER A 42 -8.32 -14.14 5.78
C SER A 42 -7.39 -14.92 4.84
N SER A 43 -7.95 -15.54 3.80
CA SER A 43 -7.18 -16.21 2.76
C SER A 43 -7.81 -16.08 1.37
N GLY A 44 -7.05 -16.45 0.33
CA GLY A 44 -7.47 -16.52 -1.07
C GLY A 44 -6.96 -15.39 -1.95
N ALA A 45 -7.51 -15.28 -3.17
CA ALA A 45 -7.00 -14.40 -4.22
C ALA A 45 -6.94 -12.91 -3.83
N ALA A 46 -7.88 -12.44 -3.00
CA ALA A 46 -7.85 -11.07 -2.50
C ALA A 46 -6.64 -10.80 -1.59
N VAL A 47 -6.18 -11.81 -0.84
CA VAL A 47 -4.97 -11.70 -0.02
C VAL A 47 -3.72 -11.71 -0.89
N GLN A 48 -3.65 -12.59 -1.91
CA GLN A 48 -2.55 -12.60 -2.88
C GLN A 48 -2.41 -11.24 -3.58
N GLN A 49 -3.55 -10.69 -4.00
CA GLN A 49 -3.63 -9.36 -4.60
C GLN A 49 -3.06 -8.27 -3.69
N ALA A 50 -3.39 -8.31 -2.39
CA ALA A 50 -2.88 -7.37 -1.41
C ALA A 50 -1.39 -7.55 -1.14
N GLN A 51 -0.91 -8.79 -1.01
CA GLN A 51 0.51 -9.10 -0.80
C GLN A 51 1.35 -8.58 -1.96
N CYS A 52 0.91 -8.79 -3.20
CA CYS A 52 1.56 -8.25 -4.39
C CYS A 52 1.62 -6.72 -4.39
N TYR A 53 0.50 -6.04 -4.09
CA TYR A 53 0.52 -4.58 -3.98
C TYR A 53 1.40 -4.08 -2.83
N LEU A 54 1.47 -4.78 -1.70
CA LEU A 54 2.37 -4.42 -0.59
C LEU A 54 3.85 -4.56 -1.00
N ASN A 55 4.21 -5.61 -1.74
CA ASN A 55 5.55 -5.80 -2.31
C ASN A 55 5.90 -4.69 -3.31
N LEU A 56 4.94 -4.25 -4.14
CA LEU A 56 5.15 -3.17 -5.10
C LEU A 56 5.15 -1.77 -4.47
N SER A 57 4.48 -1.57 -3.34
CA SER A 57 4.32 -0.24 -2.71
C SER A 57 5.41 0.10 -1.68
N MET A 58 6.29 -0.83 -1.34
CA MET A 58 7.31 -0.67 -0.30
C MET A 58 8.65 -1.31 -0.69
N THR A 59 9.74 -0.65 -0.35
CA THR A 59 11.10 -1.16 -0.42
C THR A 59 11.48 -1.97 0.82
N GLY A 60 12.42 -2.90 0.66
CA GLY A 60 12.88 -3.76 1.77
C GLY A 60 11.79 -4.67 2.34
N VAL A 61 10.71 -4.86 1.59
CA VAL A 61 9.67 -5.85 1.87
C VAL A 61 9.75 -6.92 0.79
N SER A 62 9.79 -8.18 1.20
CA SER A 62 9.69 -9.32 0.30
C SER A 62 8.86 -10.37 1.01
N MET A 63 7.55 -10.34 0.76
CA MET A 63 6.61 -11.29 1.36
C MET A 63 6.15 -12.29 0.32
N PRO A 64 5.85 -13.53 0.74
CA PRO A 64 5.17 -14.48 -0.13
C PRO A 64 3.78 -13.96 -0.51
N GLU A 65 3.41 -14.21 -1.76
CA GLU A 65 2.06 -13.97 -2.31
C GLU A 65 1.27 -15.29 -2.26
N ASP A 66 1.29 -15.92 -1.08
CA ASP A 66 0.71 -17.24 -0.84
C ASP A 66 -0.83 -17.19 -0.70
N GLY A 67 -1.38 -16.02 -0.42
CA GLY A 67 -2.79 -15.81 -0.20
C GLY A 67 -3.24 -16.09 1.21
N ASP A 68 -2.32 -16.18 2.17
CA ASP A 68 -2.63 -16.31 3.58
C ASP A 68 -2.30 -15.01 4.32
N PHE A 69 -3.31 -14.41 4.94
CA PHE A 69 -3.11 -13.17 5.68
C PHE A 69 -2.54 -13.51 7.06
N GLY A 70 -1.25 -13.78 7.09
CA GLY A 70 -0.49 -14.14 8.27
C GLY A 70 0.05 -12.93 9.04
N PRO A 71 0.87 -13.18 10.09
CA PRO A 71 1.53 -12.12 10.86
C PRO A 71 2.41 -11.21 10.01
N VAL A 72 3.07 -11.78 8.98
CA VAL A 72 3.94 -11.07 8.06
C VAL A 72 3.15 -10.05 7.23
N THR A 73 2.02 -10.48 6.65
CA THR A 73 1.13 -9.59 5.89
C THR A 73 0.56 -8.48 6.76
N GLU A 74 0.12 -8.78 8.00
CA GLU A 74 -0.37 -7.73 8.90
C GLU A 74 0.71 -6.70 9.26
N ALA A 75 1.92 -7.15 9.55
CA ALA A 75 3.03 -6.25 9.86
C ALA A 75 3.33 -5.30 8.70
N ALA A 76 3.32 -5.83 7.46
CA ALA A 76 3.48 -5.03 6.25
C ALA A 76 2.30 -4.08 6.00
N THR A 77 1.05 -4.51 6.22
CA THR A 77 -0.12 -3.63 6.16
C THR A 77 0.04 -2.45 7.12
N ARG A 78 0.42 -2.71 8.37
CA ARG A 78 0.62 -1.64 9.35
C ARG A 78 1.79 -0.72 8.98
N ARG A 79 2.87 -1.26 8.40
CA ARG A 79 3.99 -0.45 7.88
C ARG A 79 3.49 0.47 6.76
N PHE A 80 2.81 -0.09 5.77
CA PHE A 80 2.23 0.66 4.67
C PHE A 80 1.31 1.76 5.17
N GLN A 81 0.39 1.45 6.09
CA GLN A 81 -0.56 2.42 6.65
C GLN A 81 0.15 3.59 7.35
N ARG A 82 1.23 3.33 8.10
CA ARG A 82 2.06 4.37 8.72
C ARG A 82 2.72 5.26 7.66
N CYS A 83 3.32 4.64 6.65
CA CYS A 83 3.99 5.32 5.55
C CYS A 83 3.03 6.19 4.71
N ALA A 84 1.83 5.68 4.43
CA ALA A 84 0.79 6.37 3.70
C ALA A 84 0.05 7.43 4.54
N GLY A 85 0.28 7.51 5.85
CA GLY A 85 -0.39 8.49 6.73
C GLY A 85 -1.90 8.26 6.86
N ILE A 86 -2.32 6.99 6.84
CA ILE A 86 -3.71 6.54 7.03
C ILE A 86 -3.90 5.81 8.36
N THR A 87 -5.13 5.37 8.64
CA THR A 87 -5.46 4.61 9.84
C THR A 87 -4.61 3.33 9.92
N VAL A 88 -3.93 3.13 11.05
CA VAL A 88 -3.01 1.99 11.29
C VAL A 88 -3.73 0.91 12.11
N ASP A 89 -4.72 0.27 11.52
CA ASP A 89 -5.54 -0.76 12.16
C ASP A 89 -5.07 -2.19 11.81
N GLY A 90 -4.21 -2.36 10.81
CA GLY A 90 -3.77 -3.66 10.29
C GLY A 90 -4.80 -4.36 9.40
N LEU A 91 -5.86 -3.66 9.00
CA LEU A 91 -6.88 -4.15 8.07
C LEU A 91 -6.64 -3.57 6.68
N ILE A 92 -6.91 -4.37 5.66
CA ILE A 92 -6.97 -3.85 4.28
C ILE A 92 -8.44 -3.68 3.94
N GLY A 93 -8.98 -2.53 4.32
CA GLY A 93 -10.31 -2.06 3.94
C GLY A 93 -10.28 -1.12 2.73
N PRO A 94 -11.41 -0.49 2.37
CA PRO A 94 -11.52 0.36 1.18
C PRO A 94 -10.45 1.46 1.09
N GLN A 95 -10.14 2.13 2.21
CA GLN A 95 -9.08 3.14 2.24
C GLN A 95 -7.71 2.54 1.91
N THR A 96 -7.30 1.47 2.59
CA THR A 96 -6.00 0.81 2.34
C THR A 96 -5.90 0.31 0.89
N TRP A 97 -6.98 -0.27 0.34
CA TRP A 97 -7.02 -0.71 -1.06
C TRP A 97 -6.75 0.43 -2.04
N SER A 98 -7.42 1.57 -1.87
CA SER A 98 -7.22 2.73 -2.76
C SER A 98 -5.78 3.21 -2.77
N TYR A 99 -5.12 3.26 -1.61
CA TYR A 99 -3.72 3.67 -1.53
C TYR A 99 -2.78 2.61 -2.13
N LEU A 100 -2.99 1.32 -1.84
CA LEU A 100 -2.18 0.24 -2.41
C LEU A 100 -2.20 0.25 -3.94
N ILE A 101 -3.38 0.48 -4.52
CA ILE A 101 -3.56 0.59 -5.97
C ILE A 101 -2.75 1.76 -6.52
N TYR A 102 -2.86 2.94 -5.90
CA TYR A 102 -2.18 4.16 -6.34
C TYR A 102 -0.65 4.04 -6.22
N TRP A 103 -0.16 3.46 -5.12
CA TRP A 103 1.27 3.35 -4.83
C TRP A 103 1.94 2.23 -5.62
N ALA A 104 1.27 1.09 -5.82
CA ALA A 104 1.80 0.01 -6.66
C ALA A 104 1.94 0.42 -8.13
N ASP A 105 1.14 1.39 -8.62
CA ASP A 105 1.23 1.93 -9.98
C ASP A 105 2.28 3.04 -10.12
N SER A 106 2.81 3.56 -9.01
CA SER A 106 3.70 4.73 -8.99
C SER A 106 5.00 4.45 -8.24
N SER A 107 6.11 4.42 -8.97
CA SER A 107 7.46 4.28 -8.40
C SER A 107 7.91 5.46 -7.53
N THR A 108 7.11 6.54 -7.47
CA THR A 108 7.47 7.79 -6.77
C THR A 108 7.15 7.74 -5.28
N TYR A 109 6.28 6.82 -4.84
CA TYR A 109 5.77 6.80 -3.46
C TYR A 109 6.25 5.60 -2.64
N LEU A 110 7.37 4.99 -3.00
CA LEU A 110 7.88 3.84 -2.28
C LEU A 110 8.44 4.24 -0.89
N CYS A 111 8.05 3.47 0.13
CA CYS A 111 8.56 3.62 1.51
C CYS A 111 9.42 2.46 1.98
#